data_AF-A0A1F9MI01-F1
#
_entry.id   AF-A0A1F9MI01-F1
#
_cell.length_a   1.000
_cell.length_b   1.000
_cell.length_c   1.000
_cell.angle_alpha   90.00
_cell.angle_beta   90.00
_cell.angle_gamma   90.00
#
_symmetry.space_group_name_H-M   'P 1'
#
loop_
_entity.id
_entity.type
_entity.pdbx_description
1 polymer ?
#
loop_
_entity_poly.entity_id
_entity_poly.type
_entity_poly.pdbx_seq_one_letter_code
_entity_poly.pdbx_strand_id
1 'polypeptide(L)'
;MFDLGMRRRLQLRELPLLAMDASFVTYQQLTPEQVRKRLDELVTTVRKYRGHFVLLWHNSSFFVPPWPALDPVLVDLLTGR
;
A
#
# COMPACT_ATOMS: atom_id res chain seq x y z
N MET A 1 -0.90 20.55 -1.47
CA MET A 1 -1.74 20.80 -2.65
C MET A 1 -2.03 22.28 -2.88
N PHE A 2 -2.21 22.70 -4.13
CA PHE A 2 -2.62 24.08 -4.51
C PHE A 2 -3.91 24.02 -5.33
N ASP A 3 -4.87 24.87 -4.99
CA ASP A 3 -6.10 25.05 -5.74
C ASP A 3 -5.88 26.12 -6.81
N LEU A 4 -5.86 25.70 -8.09
CA LEU A 4 -5.63 26.58 -9.23
C LEU A 4 -6.82 27.52 -9.50
N GLY A 5 -8.06 27.08 -9.21
CA GLY A 5 -9.27 27.87 -9.43
C GLY A 5 -9.40 29.00 -8.42
N MET A 6 -9.17 28.70 -7.13
CA MET A 6 -9.17 29.70 -6.06
C MET A 6 -7.80 30.38 -5.87
N ARG A 7 -6.78 29.97 -6.63
CA ARG A 7 -5.39 30.45 -6.56
C ARG A 7 -4.83 30.48 -5.14
N ARG A 8 -5.09 29.44 -4.35
CA ARG A 8 -4.67 29.37 -2.94
C ARG A 8 -4.04 28.04 -2.58
N ARG A 9 -3.10 28.07 -1.63
CA ARG A 9 -2.57 26.87 -1.01
C ARG A 9 -3.62 26.26 -0.08
N LEU A 10 -3.85 24.96 -0.21
CA LEU A 10 -4.74 24.23 0.70
C LEU A 10 -3.98 23.79 1.95
N GLN A 11 -4.63 23.89 3.12
CA GLN A 11 -4.09 23.42 4.39
C GLN A 11 -4.43 21.93 4.58
N LEU A 12 -3.90 21.09 3.71
CA LEU A 12 -4.11 19.63 3.76
C LEU A 12 -2.88 18.94 4.33
N ARG A 13 -3.12 17.87 5.10
CA ARG A 13 -2.10 16.88 5.43
C ARG A 13 -2.15 15.78 4.38
N GLU A 14 -1.08 15.66 3.59
CA GLU A 14 -0.94 14.60 2.59
C GLU A 14 -0.21 13.41 3.20
N LEU A 15 -0.75 12.21 2.98
CA LEU A 15 -0.12 10.95 3.32
C LEU A 15 0.20 10.24 2.01
N PRO A 16 1.48 10.11 1.62
CA PRO A 16 1.85 9.49 0.35
C PRO A 16 1.50 8.00 0.37
N LEU A 17 0.77 7.54 -0.66
CA LEU A 17 0.48 6.14 -0.85
C LEU A 17 1.76 5.39 -1.26
N LEU A 18 2.13 4.34 -0.51
CA LEU A 18 3.37 3.59 -0.73
C LEU A 18 3.15 2.23 -1.40
N ALA A 19 1.99 1.62 -1.17
CA ALA A 19 1.68 0.29 -1.69
C ALA A 19 0.19 0.16 -2.00
N MET A 20 -0.13 -0.66 -3.01
CA MET A 20 -1.50 -1.03 -3.35
C MET A 20 -1.54 -2.49 -3.83
N ASP A 21 -2.49 -3.27 -3.35
CA ASP A 21 -2.69 -4.69 -3.72
C ASP A 21 -2.80 -4.89 -5.25
N ALA A 22 -3.60 -4.09 -5.93
CA ALA A 22 -3.75 -4.13 -7.38
C ALA A 22 -2.44 -3.80 -8.14
N SER A 23 -1.56 -2.96 -7.58
CA SER A 23 -0.25 -2.70 -8.18
C SER A 23 0.63 -3.94 -8.20
N PHE A 24 0.56 -4.76 -7.15
CA PHE A 24 1.33 -6.00 -7.07
C PHE A 24 0.79 -7.06 -8.01
N VAL A 25 -0.53 -7.21 -8.07
CA VAL A 25 -1.20 -8.28 -8.82
C VAL A 25 -1.31 -7.95 -10.30
N THR A 26 -1.90 -6.81 -10.66
CA THR A 26 -2.27 -6.50 -12.04
C THR A 26 -1.09 -5.98 -12.86
N TYR A 27 -0.30 -5.07 -12.27
CA TYR A 27 0.74 -4.36 -13.02
C TYR A 27 2.11 -5.05 -12.92
N GLN A 28 2.46 -5.53 -11.73
CA GLN A 28 3.77 -6.14 -11.50
C GLN A 28 3.76 -7.68 -11.56
N GLN A 29 2.57 -8.30 -11.45
CA GLN A 29 2.39 -9.76 -11.49
C GLN A 29 3.32 -10.50 -10.52
N LEU A 30 3.46 -9.97 -9.31
CA LEU A 30 4.35 -10.52 -8.29
C LEU A 30 3.75 -11.76 -7.62
N THR A 31 4.60 -12.70 -7.23
CA THR A 31 4.21 -13.79 -6.33
C THR A 31 4.01 -13.26 -4.90
N PRO A 32 3.23 -13.95 -4.04
CA PRO A 32 3.05 -13.56 -2.65
C PRO A 32 4.38 -13.35 -1.89
N GLU A 33 5.39 -14.18 -2.14
CA GLU A 33 6.72 -14.07 -1.52
C GLU A 33 7.44 -12.79 -1.95
N GLN A 34 7.34 -12.43 -3.23
CA GLN A 34 7.91 -11.19 -3.75
C GLN A 34 7.20 -9.97 -3.17
N VAL A 35 5.87 -10.03 -3.01
CA VAL A 35 5.11 -8.96 -2.37
C VAL A 35 5.49 -8.81 -0.90
N ARG A 36 5.59 -9.92 -0.16
CA ARG A 36 6.04 -9.92 1.23
C ARG A 36 7.41 -9.22 1.36
N LYS A 37 8.39 -9.67 0.58
CA LYS A 37 9.72 -9.07 0.57
C LYS A 37 9.67 -7.56 0.30
N ARG A 38 8.88 -7.13 -0.69
CA ARG A 38 8.73 -5.70 -1.03
C ARG A 38 8.10 -4.90 0.12
N LEU A 39 7.06 -5.43 0.74
CA LEU A 39 6.38 -4.79 1.87
C LEU A 39 7.31 -4.67 3.08
N ASP A 40 8.08 -5.72 3.40
CA ASP A 40 9.05 -5.72 4.50
C ASP A 40 10.15 -4.66 4.29
N GLU A 41 10.66 -4.51 3.08
CA GLU A 41 11.63 -3.48 2.70
C GLU A 41 11.06 -2.06 2.88
N LEU A 42 9.82 -1.84 2.44
CA LEU A 42 9.13 -0.56 2.58
C LEU A 42 8.87 -0.23 4.05
N VAL A 43 8.30 -1.18 4.82
CA VAL A 43 8.01 -1.00 6.26
C VAL A 43 9.30 -0.74 7.04
N THR A 44 10.37 -1.48 6.76
CA THR A 44 11.68 -1.29 7.40
C THR A 44 12.23 0.11 7.12
N THR A 45 12.13 0.56 5.87
CA THR A 45 12.61 1.89 5.45
C THR A 45 11.79 2.99 6.12
N VAL A 46 10.46 2.91 6.07
CA VAL A 46 9.57 3.88 6.71
C VAL A 46 9.83 3.96 8.21
N ARG A 47 9.97 2.81 8.88
CA ARG A 47 10.27 2.74 10.32
C ARG A 47 11.61 3.38 10.66
N LYS A 48 12.66 3.13 9.86
CA LYS A 48 13.99 3.75 10.03
C LYS A 48 13.92 5.28 10.07
N TYR A 49 13.07 5.88 9.24
CA TYR A 49 12.89 7.33 9.16
C TYR A 49 11.68 7.86 9.94
N ARG A 50 11.06 7.03 10.79
CA ARG A 50 9.86 7.37 11.59
C ARG A 50 8.71 7.94 10.75
N GLY A 51 8.55 7.44 9.53
CA GLY A 51 7.48 7.84 8.60
C GLY A 51 6.17 7.10 8.85
N HIS A 52 5.16 7.41 8.03
CA HIS A 52 3.90 6.68 7.99
C HIS A 52 3.90 5.70 6.82
N PHE A 53 3.63 4.43 7.10
CA PHE A 53 3.43 3.43 6.06
C PHE A 53 1.95 3.45 5.64
N VAL A 54 1.69 3.72 4.36
CA VAL A 54 0.33 3.87 3.84
C VAL A 54 0.11 2.84 2.74
N LEU A 55 -0.85 1.96 2.98
CA LEU A 55 -1.28 0.89 2.09
C LEU A 55 -2.74 1.12 1.69
N LEU A 56 -3.03 0.98 0.41
CA LEU A 56 -4.39 0.88 -0.10
C LEU A 56 -4.69 -0.58 -0.47
N TRP A 57 -5.87 -1.06 -0.11
CA TRP A 57 -6.33 -2.40 -0.44
C TRP A 57 -7.83 -2.36 -0.77
N HIS A 58 -8.28 -3.26 -1.65
CA HIS A 58 -9.67 -3.37 -2.06
C HIS A 58 -10.37 -4.53 -1.34
N ASN A 59 -11.47 -4.28 -0.62
CA ASN A 59 -12.22 -5.34 0.09
C ASN A 59 -12.61 -6.53 -0.82
N SER A 60 -12.88 -6.26 -2.10
CA SER A 60 -13.21 -7.29 -3.09
C SER A 60 -12.05 -8.25 -3.40
N SER A 61 -10.81 -7.84 -3.16
CA SER A 61 -9.60 -8.65 -3.37
C SER A 61 -9.64 -9.97 -2.61
N PHE A 62 -10.34 -10.04 -1.48
CA PHE A 62 -10.52 -11.28 -0.71
C PHE A 62 -11.39 -12.34 -1.40
N PHE A 63 -12.14 -11.96 -2.43
CA PHE A 63 -13.15 -12.83 -3.05
C PHE A 63 -12.94 -13.05 -4.55
N VAL A 64 -12.05 -12.28 -5.18
CA VAL A 64 -11.90 -12.27 -6.65
C VAL A 64 -10.50 -12.74 -7.04
N PRO A 65 -10.36 -13.88 -7.75
CA PRO A 65 -9.06 -14.34 -8.25
C PRO A 65 -8.35 -13.30 -9.15
N PRO A 66 -7.01 -13.21 -9.11
CA PRO A 66 -6.08 -14.03 -8.31
C PRO A 66 -5.76 -13.44 -6.92
N TRP A 67 -6.42 -12.36 -6.52
CA TRP A 67 -6.10 -11.61 -5.29
C TRP A 67 -6.11 -12.42 -3.98
N PRO A 68 -6.96 -13.45 -3.76
CA PRO A 68 -6.96 -14.24 -2.53
C PRO A 68 -5.62 -14.92 -2.22
N ALA A 69 -4.78 -15.15 -3.24
CA ALA A 69 -3.43 -15.68 -3.03
C ALA A 69 -2.53 -14.73 -2.22
N LEU A 70 -2.85 -13.43 -2.18
CA LEU A 70 -2.11 -12.41 -1.45
C LEU A 70 -2.59 -12.24 0.00
N ASP A 71 -3.75 -12.80 0.35
CA ASP A 71 -4.38 -12.62 1.66
C ASP A 71 -3.47 -12.94 2.84
N PRO A 72 -2.70 -14.06 2.82
CA PRO A 72 -1.81 -14.35 3.94
C PRO A 72 -0.80 -13.23 4.19
N VAL A 73 -0.29 -12.61 3.12
CA VAL A 73 0.69 -11.51 3.20
C VAL A 73 0.05 -10.24 3.76
N LEU A 74 -1.14 -9.88 3.27
CA LEU A 74 -1.84 -8.67 3.72
C LEU A 74 -2.36 -8.81 5.16
N VAL A 75 -2.91 -9.97 5.52
CA VAL A 75 -3.41 -10.23 6.88
C VAL A 75 -2.27 -10.21 7.90
N ASP A 76 -1.13 -10.82 7.58
CA ASP A 76 0.06 -10.79 8.43
C ASP A 76 0.53 -9.34 8.68
N LEU A 77 0.68 -8.57 7.60
CA LEU A 77 1.05 -7.16 7.67
C LEU A 77 0.06 -6.31 8.50
N LEU A 78 -1.25 -6.52 8.32
CA LEU A 78 -2.29 -5.74 9.01
C LEU A 78 -2.45 -6.11 10.48
N THR A 79 -2.15 -7.37 10.85
CA THR A 79 -2.27 -7.86 12.22
C THR A 79 -0.97 -7.80 13.01
N GLY A 80 0.16 -7.48 12.34
CA GLY A 80 1.48 -7.42 12.95
C GLY A 80 1.98 -8.78 13.43
N ARG A 81 1.55 -9.86 12.76
CA ARG A 81 2.00 -11.23 13.03
C ARG A 81 3.23 -11.58 12.19
#